data_AF-A0A9D5ZFN4-F1
#
_entry.id   AF-A0A9D5ZFN4-F1
#
_cell.length_a   1.000
_cell.length_b   1.000
_cell.length_c   1.000
_cell.angle_alpha   90.00
_cell.angle_beta   90.00
_cell.angle_gamma   90.00
#
_symmetry.space_group_name_H-M   'P 1'
#
loop_
_entity.id
_entity.type
_entity.pdbx_description
1 polymer ?
#
loop_
_entity_poly.entity_id
_entity_poly.type
_entity_poly.pdbx_seq_one_letter_code
_entity_poly.pdbx_strand_id
1 'polypeptide(L)'
;MTHDEDETNFFTHNHQKRIVAKFTKYLRAQFTDETKRWCLVDKNGLALAMKQASIDVGFIKIRRGLTSTKGISAGKLTGVILFRLCRHKFVHITNEKFLASEKMMHAQEDAAIATALELLNIPHSENWIDKNKNRLRHGRDESLPDILRELRILITTRHFDQEGIGTYLDALCHLDEAVQYQSPDVSNVPQGLNYLEK
;
A
#
# COMPACT_ATOMS: atom_id res chain seq x y z
N MET A 1 28.85 -5.53 26.15
CA MET A 1 28.08 -4.51 25.40
C MET A 1 27.85 -5.05 24.00
N THR A 2 26.83 -5.89 23.86
CA THR A 2 26.45 -6.52 22.60
C THR A 2 24.99 -6.92 22.78
N HIS A 3 24.11 -6.25 22.04
CA HIS A 3 22.67 -6.47 21.83
C HIS A 3 22.02 -5.09 21.83
N ASP A 4 21.67 -4.61 20.63
CA ASP A 4 20.61 -3.62 20.35
C ASP A 4 20.61 -3.13 18.89
N GLU A 5 21.42 -3.72 17.99
CA GLU A 5 21.34 -3.35 16.56
C GLU A 5 20.13 -3.96 15.83
N ASP A 6 19.43 -4.95 16.41
CA ASP A 6 18.29 -5.62 15.77
C ASP A 6 16.90 -5.07 16.18
N GLU A 7 16.79 -4.23 17.21
CA GLU A 7 15.47 -3.71 17.65
C GLU A 7 14.87 -2.64 16.71
N THR A 8 15.67 -2.11 15.79
CA THR A 8 15.22 -1.09 14.82
C THR A 8 14.72 -1.66 13.51
N ASN A 9 14.95 -2.95 13.22
CA ASN A 9 14.64 -3.54 11.92
C ASN A 9 13.19 -4.06 11.86
N PHE A 10 12.25 -3.12 11.79
CA PHE A 10 10.81 -3.38 11.84
C PHE A 10 10.33 -4.39 10.77
N PHE A 11 10.85 -4.25 9.55
CA PHE A 11 10.59 -5.23 8.52
C PHE A 11 11.68 -6.29 8.55
N THR A 12 11.36 -7.47 9.08
CA THR A 12 12.20 -8.65 8.91
C THR A 12 12.52 -8.83 7.42
N HIS A 13 13.65 -9.45 7.12
CA HIS A 13 14.03 -9.75 5.74
C HIS A 13 12.92 -10.51 4.98
N ASN A 14 12.14 -11.34 5.68
CA ASN A 14 10.99 -12.05 5.12
C ASN A 14 9.80 -11.11 4.81
N HIS A 15 9.50 -10.12 5.65
CA HIS A 15 8.48 -9.11 5.36
C HIS A 15 8.83 -8.32 4.11
N GLN A 16 10.07 -7.84 4.01
CA GLN A 16 10.54 -7.08 2.85
C GLN A 16 10.41 -7.91 1.56
N LYS A 17 10.83 -9.18 1.59
CA LYS A 17 10.65 -10.11 0.46
C LYS A 17 9.20 -10.25 0.02
N ARG A 18 8.27 -10.39 0.97
CA ARG A 18 6.82 -10.52 0.69
C ARG A 18 6.25 -9.24 0.07
N ILE A 19 6.60 -8.07 0.60
CA ILE A 19 6.16 -6.78 0.06
C ILE A 19 6.68 -6.59 -1.37
N VAL A 20 7.97 -6.86 -1.58
CA VAL A 20 8.61 -6.79 -2.91
C VAL A 20 7.97 -7.76 -3.90
N ALA A 21 7.63 -8.98 -3.46
CA ALA A 21 6.96 -9.96 -4.30
C ALA A 21 5.55 -9.50 -4.73
N LYS A 22 4.76 -8.94 -3.80
CA LYS A 22 3.44 -8.36 -4.10
C LYS A 22 3.55 -7.18 -5.06
N PHE A 23 4.46 -6.24 -4.76
CA PHE A 23 4.74 -5.11 -5.64
C PHE A 23 5.10 -5.56 -7.06
N THR A 24 6.02 -6.52 -7.17
CA THR A 24 6.45 -7.04 -8.47
C THR A 24 5.31 -7.75 -9.22
N LYS A 25 4.45 -8.48 -8.51
CA LYS A 25 3.25 -9.12 -9.08
C LYS A 25 2.33 -8.07 -9.70
N TYR A 26 1.98 -7.02 -8.95
CA TYR A 26 1.10 -5.97 -9.45
C TYR A 26 1.73 -5.14 -10.55
N LEU A 27 3.02 -4.83 -10.44
CA LEU A 27 3.75 -4.13 -11.48
C LEU A 27 3.70 -4.93 -12.79
N ARG A 28 4.00 -6.23 -12.76
CA ARG A 28 3.97 -7.09 -13.95
C ARG A 28 2.58 -7.21 -14.55
N ALA A 29 1.52 -7.11 -13.75
CA ALA A 29 0.14 -7.13 -14.23
C ALA A 29 -0.22 -5.88 -15.06
N GLN A 30 0.54 -4.78 -14.92
CA GLN A 30 0.35 -3.58 -15.74
C GLN A 30 0.88 -3.73 -17.17
N PHE A 31 1.76 -4.70 -17.41
CA PHE A 31 2.44 -4.90 -18.70
C PHE A 31 1.95 -6.17 -19.42
N THR A 32 1.70 -6.03 -20.71
CA THR A 32 1.53 -7.16 -21.64
C THR A 32 2.85 -7.88 -21.86
N ASP A 33 2.84 -9.12 -22.37
CA ASP A 33 4.08 -9.86 -22.66
C ASP A 33 5.02 -9.09 -23.62
N GLU A 34 4.45 -8.35 -24.57
CA GLU A 34 5.21 -7.52 -25.51
C GLU A 34 5.89 -6.31 -24.85
N THR A 35 5.32 -5.81 -23.75
CA THR A 35 5.78 -4.59 -23.07
C THR A 35 6.65 -4.86 -21.85
N LYS A 36 6.59 -6.07 -21.27
CA LYS A 36 7.43 -6.48 -20.13
C LYS A 36 8.94 -6.28 -20.39
N ARG A 37 9.40 -6.53 -21.62
CA ARG A 37 10.82 -6.36 -21.99
C ARG A 37 11.33 -4.91 -21.92
N TRP A 38 10.42 -3.94 -21.94
CA TRP A 38 10.74 -2.52 -21.88
C TRP A 38 10.65 -1.96 -20.45
N CYS A 39 10.22 -2.77 -19.49
CA CYS A 39 10.14 -2.40 -18.08
C CYS A 39 11.33 -2.97 -17.32
N LEU A 40 12.25 -2.09 -16.92
CA LEU A 40 13.37 -2.43 -16.04
C LEU A 40 13.02 -2.02 -14.61
N VAL A 41 13.32 -2.92 -13.66
CA VAL A 41 13.15 -2.65 -12.23
C VAL A 41 14.52 -2.61 -11.58
N ASP A 42 14.90 -1.45 -11.03
CA ASP A 42 16.09 -1.31 -10.21
C ASP A 42 15.87 -1.98 -8.85
N LYS A 43 16.44 -3.18 -8.71
CA LYS A 43 16.38 -3.97 -7.48
C LYS A 43 17.06 -3.28 -6.31
N ASN A 44 18.10 -2.48 -6.56
CA ASN A 44 18.82 -1.78 -5.50
C ASN A 44 17.98 -0.60 -4.98
N GLY A 45 17.36 0.17 -5.87
CA GLY A 45 16.40 1.21 -5.52
C GLY A 45 15.21 0.66 -4.72
N LEU A 46 14.67 -0.50 -5.12
CA LEU A 46 13.58 -1.14 -4.39
C LEU A 46 14.01 -1.64 -2.99
N ALA A 47 15.20 -2.24 -2.86
CA ALA A 47 15.75 -2.64 -1.56
C ALA A 47 16.01 -1.42 -0.65
N LEU A 48 16.52 -0.33 -1.22
CA LEU A 48 16.73 0.93 -0.51
C LEU A 48 15.40 1.51 -0.01
N ALA A 49 14.34 1.49 -0.81
CA ALA A 49 13.02 1.94 -0.41
C ALA A 49 12.50 1.17 0.82
N MET A 50 12.68 -0.15 0.85
CA MET A 50 12.30 -0.99 2.00
C MET A 50 13.15 -0.73 3.25
N LYS A 51 14.46 -0.51 3.06
CA LYS A 51 15.35 -0.12 4.15
C LYS A 51 14.91 1.22 4.76
N GLN A 52 14.60 2.21 3.93
CA GLN A 52 14.12 3.51 4.40
C GLN A 52 12.75 3.44 5.07
N ALA A 53 11.83 2.61 4.55
CA ALA A 53 10.56 2.37 5.21
C ALA A 53 10.74 1.80 6.62
N SER A 54 11.71 0.90 6.82
CA SER A 54 12.05 0.36 8.15
C SER A 54 12.52 1.46 9.10
N ILE A 55 13.39 2.35 8.62
CA ILE A 55 13.92 3.49 9.38
C ILE A 55 12.79 4.45 9.78
N ASP A 56 11.88 4.79 8.87
CA ASP A 56 10.76 5.69 9.15
C ASP A 56 9.82 5.13 10.21
N VAL A 57 9.52 3.82 10.16
CA VAL A 57 8.72 3.19 11.20
C VAL A 57 9.43 3.28 12.55
N GLY A 58 10.75 3.05 12.59
CA GLY A 58 11.57 3.27 13.79
C GLY A 58 11.47 4.70 14.32
N PHE A 59 11.55 5.70 13.44
CA PHE A 59 11.41 7.10 13.82
C PHE A 59 10.01 7.43 14.37
N ILE A 60 8.95 6.91 13.75
CA ILE A 60 7.58 7.06 14.22
C ILE A 60 7.42 6.47 15.63
N LYS A 61 8.01 5.31 15.92
CA LYS A 61 7.98 4.69 17.26
C LYS A 61 8.64 5.61 18.29
N ILE A 62 9.87 6.04 18.01
CA ILE A 62 10.66 6.89 18.91
C ILE A 62 9.88 8.17 19.24
N ARG A 63 9.37 8.86 18.21
CA ARG A 63 8.65 10.12 18.38
C ARG A 63 7.33 9.95 19.15
N ARG A 64 6.68 8.79 19.05
CA ARG A 64 5.43 8.49 19.78
C ARG A 64 5.67 7.85 21.16
N GLY A 65 6.92 7.70 21.59
CA GLY A 65 7.26 7.03 22.86
C GLY A 65 6.87 5.55 22.90
N LEU A 66 6.74 4.91 21.73
CA LEU A 66 6.30 3.52 21.62
C LEU A 66 7.51 2.58 21.73
N THR A 67 7.60 1.87 22.85
CA THR A 67 8.66 0.88 23.11
C THR A 67 8.46 -0.43 22.32
N SER A 68 7.22 -0.78 21.98
CA SER A 68 6.90 -1.99 21.18
C SER A 68 6.18 -1.65 19.87
N THR A 69 6.05 -2.63 18.97
CA THR A 69 5.25 -2.50 17.72
C THR A 69 3.75 -2.37 18.00
N LYS A 70 3.29 -2.75 19.20
CA LYS A 70 1.92 -2.54 19.66
C LYS A 70 1.73 -1.03 19.86
N GLY A 71 1.12 -0.37 18.87
CA GLY A 71 0.81 1.06 18.93
C GLY A 71 0.89 1.81 17.60
N ILE A 72 1.48 1.22 16.56
CA ILE A 72 1.36 1.76 15.19
C ILE A 72 0.24 1.02 14.48
N SER A 73 -0.74 1.77 13.98
CA SER A 73 -1.85 1.24 13.22
C SER A 73 -1.41 0.68 11.86
N ALA A 74 -2.17 -0.28 11.34
CA ALA A 74 -1.87 -0.95 10.08
C ALA A 74 -1.83 0.03 8.89
N GLY A 75 -2.73 1.01 8.87
CA GLY A 75 -2.75 2.05 7.84
C GLY A 75 -1.49 2.91 7.89
N LYS A 76 -0.99 3.28 9.08
CA LYS A 76 0.29 4.03 9.21
C LYS A 76 1.50 3.26 8.71
N LEU A 77 1.61 1.97 9.06
CA LEU A 77 2.70 1.12 8.55
C LEU A 77 2.64 1.03 7.02
N THR A 78 1.45 0.83 6.49
CA THR A 78 1.22 0.72 5.05
C THR A 78 1.46 2.05 4.34
N GLY A 79 1.13 3.17 4.98
CA GLY A 79 1.37 4.52 4.46
C GLY A 79 2.86 4.82 4.29
N VAL A 80 3.70 4.38 5.23
CA VAL A 80 5.16 4.47 5.10
C VAL A 80 5.68 3.64 3.92
N ILE A 81 5.19 2.40 3.77
CA ILE A 81 5.56 1.53 2.65
C ILE A 81 5.17 2.17 1.33
N LEU A 82 3.91 2.61 1.21
CA LEU A 82 3.36 3.25 0.02
C LEU A 82 4.15 4.51 -0.34
N PHE A 83 4.40 5.38 0.65
CA PHE A 83 5.20 6.57 0.46
C PHE A 83 6.59 6.26 -0.11
N ARG A 84 7.29 5.27 0.45
CA ARG A 84 8.64 4.91 -0.02
C ARG A 84 8.65 4.24 -1.39
N LEU A 85 7.65 3.41 -1.69
CA LEU A 85 7.50 2.80 -3.02
C LEU A 85 7.20 3.85 -4.10
N CYS A 86 6.52 4.95 -3.77
CA CYS A 86 6.22 6.02 -4.72
C CYS A 86 7.30 7.11 -4.77
N ARG A 87 8.07 7.31 -3.69
CA ARG A 87 9.08 8.38 -3.63
C ARG A 87 10.32 8.07 -4.47
N HIS A 88 10.73 6.81 -4.54
CA HIS A 88 11.89 6.37 -5.33
C HIS A 88 11.46 5.92 -6.70
N LYS A 89 12.07 6.43 -7.76
CA LYS A 89 11.83 5.92 -9.11
C LYS A 89 12.76 4.73 -9.38
N PHE A 90 12.22 3.52 -9.27
CA PHE A 90 12.95 2.28 -9.57
C PHE A 90 12.29 1.45 -10.67
N VAL A 91 11.17 1.92 -11.24
CA VAL A 91 10.60 1.40 -12.49
C VAL A 91 11.01 2.32 -13.64
N HIS A 92 11.65 1.74 -14.65
CA HIS A 92 12.15 2.45 -15.83
C HIS A 92 11.55 1.84 -17.09
N ILE A 93 10.85 2.67 -17.88
CA ILE A 93 10.33 2.30 -19.19
C ILE A 93 11.32 2.80 -20.25
N THR A 94 11.94 1.89 -20.98
CA THR A 94 13.04 2.23 -21.91
C THR A 94 12.60 2.54 -23.33
N ASN A 95 11.32 2.38 -23.64
CA ASN A 95 10.79 2.62 -24.98
C ASN A 95 9.85 3.84 -24.99
N GLU A 96 10.24 4.84 -25.78
CA GLU A 96 9.59 6.15 -25.85
C GLU A 96 8.13 6.10 -26.30
N LYS A 97 7.75 5.11 -27.14
CA LYS A 97 6.36 4.93 -27.56
C LYS A 97 5.44 4.61 -26.38
N PHE A 98 5.96 3.97 -25.35
CA PHE A 98 5.22 3.61 -24.15
C PHE A 98 5.29 4.66 -23.06
N LEU A 99 6.26 5.59 -23.10
CA LEU A 99 6.33 6.73 -22.18
C LEU A 99 5.13 7.68 -22.32
N ALA A 100 4.53 7.75 -23.52
CA ALA A 100 3.33 8.55 -23.76
C ALA A 100 2.02 7.87 -23.31
N SER A 101 2.06 6.62 -22.87
CA SER A 101 0.87 5.91 -22.37
C SER A 101 0.60 6.29 -20.92
N GLU A 102 -0.55 6.90 -20.64
CA GLU A 102 -0.99 7.27 -19.27
C GLU A 102 -0.97 6.05 -18.33
N LYS A 103 -1.39 4.89 -18.82
CA LYS A 103 -1.36 3.63 -18.06
C LYS A 103 0.06 3.23 -17.63
N MET A 104 1.06 3.47 -18.48
CA MET A 104 2.44 3.11 -18.17
C MET A 104 3.15 4.18 -17.32
N MET A 105 2.73 5.44 -17.46
CA MET A 105 3.26 6.56 -16.69
C MET A 105 3.07 6.38 -15.17
N HIS A 106 1.96 5.73 -14.76
CA HIS A 106 1.61 5.50 -13.36
C HIS A 106 1.79 4.05 -12.90
N ALA A 107 2.48 3.22 -13.68
CA ALA A 107 2.58 1.79 -13.40
C ALA A 107 3.22 1.49 -12.03
N GLN A 108 4.15 2.33 -11.58
CA GLN A 108 4.79 2.16 -10.28
C GLN A 108 3.84 2.54 -9.13
N GLU A 109 3.19 3.69 -9.24
CA GLU A 109 2.21 4.18 -8.27
C GLU A 109 1.04 3.20 -8.14
N ASP A 110 0.50 2.72 -9.26
CA ASP A 110 -0.60 1.77 -9.28
C ASP A 110 -0.23 0.43 -8.64
N ALA A 111 0.98 -0.07 -8.92
CA ALA A 111 1.49 -1.27 -8.28
C ALA A 111 1.72 -1.07 -6.77
N ALA A 112 2.19 0.10 -6.36
CA ALA A 112 2.39 0.44 -4.96
C ALA A 112 1.06 0.56 -4.20
N ILE A 113 0.06 1.22 -4.79
CA ILE A 113 -1.29 1.34 -4.24
C ILE A 113 -1.94 -0.03 -4.10
N ALA A 114 -1.91 -0.86 -5.15
CA ALA A 114 -2.47 -2.21 -5.09
C ALA A 114 -1.78 -3.08 -4.02
N THR A 115 -0.46 -2.94 -3.87
CA THR A 115 0.29 -3.60 -2.80
C THR A 115 -0.16 -3.14 -1.43
N ALA A 116 -0.32 -1.83 -1.23
CA ALA A 116 -0.79 -1.25 0.03
C ALA A 116 -2.19 -1.74 0.40
N LEU A 117 -3.13 -1.73 -0.54
CA LEU A 117 -4.49 -2.21 -0.32
C LEU A 117 -4.50 -3.72 -0.03
N GLU A 118 -3.71 -4.53 -0.74
CA GLU A 118 -3.57 -5.97 -0.45
C GLU A 118 -2.95 -6.24 0.94
N LEU A 119 -2.03 -5.40 1.42
CA LEU A 119 -1.47 -5.53 2.78
C LEU A 119 -2.51 -5.25 3.86
N LEU A 120 -3.49 -4.39 3.58
CA LEU A 120 -4.59 -4.05 4.47
C LEU A 120 -5.81 -4.97 4.30
N ASN A 121 -5.74 -5.95 3.38
CA ASN A 121 -6.88 -6.75 2.93
C ASN A 121 -8.04 -5.92 2.37
N ILE A 122 -7.79 -4.68 1.95
CA ILE A 122 -8.81 -3.83 1.33
C ILE A 122 -8.96 -4.27 -0.13
N PRO A 123 -10.17 -4.65 -0.56
CA PRO A 123 -10.39 -5.06 -1.94
C PRO A 123 -10.22 -3.87 -2.89
N HIS A 124 -9.41 -4.04 -3.92
CA HIS A 124 -9.05 -3.00 -4.88
C HIS A 124 -9.38 -3.37 -6.32
N SER A 125 -10.26 -4.37 -6.52
CA SER A 125 -10.88 -4.60 -7.83
C SER A 125 -11.97 -3.55 -8.05
N GLU A 126 -12.05 -2.98 -9.26
CA GLU A 126 -13.11 -2.03 -9.67
C GLU A 126 -14.53 -2.52 -9.29
N ASN A 127 -14.73 -3.84 -9.23
CA ASN A 127 -15.99 -4.46 -8.85
C ASN A 127 -16.37 -4.38 -7.35
N TRP A 128 -15.45 -4.15 -6.41
CA TRP A 128 -15.79 -4.23 -4.98
C TRP A 128 -16.50 -2.98 -4.47
N ILE A 129 -16.01 -1.80 -4.84
CA ILE A 129 -16.64 -0.52 -4.50
C ILE A 129 -18.04 -0.50 -5.12
N ASP A 130 -18.14 -0.84 -6.40
CA ASP A 130 -19.40 -0.91 -7.14
C ASP A 130 -20.41 -1.89 -6.53
N LYS A 131 -19.97 -3.06 -6.07
CA LYS A 131 -20.83 -4.06 -5.42
C LYS A 131 -21.31 -3.63 -4.03
N ASN A 132 -20.55 -2.79 -3.33
CA ASN A 132 -20.91 -2.32 -1.98
C ASN A 132 -21.52 -0.90 -1.96
N LYS A 133 -21.65 -0.23 -3.12
CA LYS A 133 -22.34 1.08 -3.28
C LYS A 133 -23.71 1.13 -2.60
N ASN A 134 -24.49 0.06 -2.70
CA ASN A 134 -25.84 0.00 -2.13
C ASN A 134 -25.85 -0.24 -0.62
N ARG A 135 -24.79 -0.83 -0.06
CA ARG A 135 -24.64 -1.10 1.37
C ARG A 135 -24.17 0.13 2.14
N LEU A 136 -23.36 0.96 1.49
CA LEU A 136 -22.83 2.21 2.03
C LEU A 136 -23.84 3.38 2.00
N ARG A 137 -25.07 3.19 1.51
CA ARG A 137 -26.05 4.27 1.29
C ARG A 137 -27.25 4.24 2.24
N HIS A 138 -27.37 5.32 3.02
CA HIS A 138 -28.63 5.97 3.37
C HIS A 138 -28.53 7.45 2.94
N GLY A 139 -28.52 7.71 1.63
CA GLY A 139 -28.32 9.07 1.11
C GLY A 139 -28.09 9.09 -0.40
N ARG A 140 -28.33 10.26 -1.01
CA ARG A 140 -28.47 10.51 -2.46
C ARG A 140 -27.30 10.04 -3.34
N ASP A 141 -27.58 10.07 -4.62
CA ASP A 141 -26.91 9.42 -5.74
C ASP A 141 -25.49 9.92 -6.10
N GLU A 142 -24.60 10.06 -5.12
CA GLU A 142 -23.20 10.41 -5.36
C GLU A 142 -22.36 9.13 -5.54
N SER A 143 -21.63 9.02 -6.66
CA SER A 143 -20.73 7.90 -6.93
C SER A 143 -19.70 7.79 -5.79
N LEU A 144 -19.57 6.60 -5.18
CA LEU A 144 -18.48 6.37 -4.22
C LEU A 144 -17.13 6.73 -4.85
N PRO A 145 -16.23 7.40 -4.10
CA PRO A 145 -14.90 7.75 -4.60
C PRO A 145 -14.16 6.50 -5.04
N ASP A 146 -13.57 6.54 -6.23
CA ASP A 146 -12.64 5.51 -6.68
C ASP A 146 -11.37 5.61 -5.81
N ILE A 147 -11.23 4.69 -4.85
CA ILE A 147 -10.13 4.66 -3.88
C ILE A 147 -8.76 4.67 -4.58
N LEU A 148 -8.65 3.99 -5.73
CA LEU A 148 -7.41 3.98 -6.51
C LEU A 148 -7.12 5.37 -7.07
N ARG A 149 -8.14 6.04 -7.62
CA ARG A 149 -8.02 7.39 -8.14
C ARG A 149 -7.67 8.39 -7.03
N GLU A 150 -8.34 8.33 -5.89
CA GLU A 150 -8.06 9.22 -4.74
C GLU A 150 -6.63 9.02 -4.23
N LEU A 151 -6.21 7.78 -3.98
CA LEU A 151 -4.83 7.49 -3.59
C LEU A 151 -3.82 7.94 -4.64
N ARG A 152 -4.13 7.75 -5.93
CA ARG A 152 -3.28 8.23 -7.02
C ARG A 152 -3.15 9.75 -7.00
N ILE A 153 -4.24 10.50 -6.78
CA ILE A 153 -4.19 11.97 -6.65
C ILE A 153 -3.33 12.37 -5.45
N LEU A 154 -3.54 11.74 -4.28
CA LEU A 154 -2.78 12.04 -3.06
C LEU A 154 -1.26 11.81 -3.25
N ILE A 155 -0.89 10.73 -3.95
CA ILE A 155 0.51 10.37 -4.21
C ILE A 155 1.13 11.28 -5.27
N THR A 156 0.43 11.51 -6.39
CA THR A 156 0.97 12.25 -7.54
C THR A 156 1.08 13.75 -7.28
N THR A 157 0.16 14.32 -6.50
CA THR A 157 0.21 15.73 -6.10
C THR A 157 1.29 16.00 -5.04
N ARG A 158 1.90 14.96 -4.45
CA ARG A 158 2.98 15.05 -3.45
C ARG A 158 2.67 15.95 -2.24
N HIS A 159 1.41 16.26 -1.99
CA HIS A 159 0.99 17.10 -0.87
C HIS A 159 0.86 16.33 0.45
N PHE A 160 1.03 15.00 0.43
CA PHE A 160 0.91 14.15 1.61
C PHE A 160 2.24 13.49 1.98
N ASP A 161 2.56 13.53 3.26
CA ASP A 161 3.64 12.75 3.84
C ASP A 161 3.16 11.32 4.19
N GLN A 162 4.11 10.50 4.65
CA GLN A 162 3.85 9.12 5.07
C GLN A 162 2.77 8.97 6.15
N GLU A 163 2.56 9.97 7.01
CA GLU A 163 1.55 9.92 8.08
C GLU A 163 0.18 10.34 7.61
N GLY A 164 0.10 11.32 6.72
CA GLY A 164 -1.15 11.71 6.07
C GLY A 164 -1.71 10.57 5.23
N ILE A 165 -0.87 9.89 4.42
CA ILE A 165 -1.24 8.66 3.71
C ILE A 165 -1.68 7.59 4.72
N GLY A 166 -0.92 7.43 5.80
CA GLY A 166 -1.24 6.45 6.84
C GLY A 166 -2.60 6.66 7.50
N THR A 167 -2.97 7.91 7.76
CA THR A 167 -4.25 8.31 8.36
C THR A 167 -5.41 8.03 7.40
N TYR A 168 -5.22 8.32 6.11
CA TYR A 168 -6.22 7.98 5.08
C TYR A 168 -6.45 6.47 5.00
N LEU A 169 -5.37 5.67 5.03
CA LEU A 169 -5.47 4.21 5.02
C LEU A 169 -6.13 3.64 6.28
N ASP A 170 -5.87 4.22 7.47
CA ASP A 170 -6.58 3.84 8.69
C ASP A 170 -8.10 4.11 8.56
N ALA A 171 -8.48 5.25 7.99
CA ALA A 171 -9.88 5.57 7.74
C ALA A 171 -10.54 4.58 6.76
N LEU A 172 -9.82 4.14 5.73
CA LEU A 172 -10.30 3.12 4.81
C LEU A 172 -10.50 1.75 5.49
N CYS A 173 -9.60 1.33 6.39
CA CYS A 173 -9.78 0.10 7.15
C CYS A 173 -11.07 0.15 7.99
N HIS A 174 -11.31 1.26 8.69
CA HIS A 174 -12.52 1.42 9.48
C HIS A 174 -13.80 1.46 8.62
N LEU A 175 -13.72 2.01 7.41
CA LEU A 175 -14.83 1.98 6.46
C LEU A 175 -15.13 0.55 5.99
N ASP A 176 -14.11 -0.22 5.64
CA ASP A 176 -14.26 -1.64 5.24
C ASP A 176 -14.87 -2.49 6.37
N GLU A 177 -14.37 -2.32 7.60
CA GLU A 177 -14.92 -2.97 8.80
C GLU A 177 -16.42 -2.63 8.98
N ALA A 178 -16.79 -1.35 8.82
CA ALA A 178 -18.18 -0.91 8.94
C ALA A 178 -19.09 -1.53 7.87
N VAL A 179 -18.61 -1.64 6.62
CA VAL A 179 -19.34 -2.28 5.51
C VAL A 179 -19.58 -3.76 5.78
N GLN A 180 -18.57 -4.45 6.28
CA GLN A 180 -18.66 -5.87 6.62
C GLN A 180 -19.63 -6.10 7.79
N TYR A 181 -19.62 -5.22 8.80
CA TYR A 181 -20.52 -5.31 9.94
C TYR A 181 -22.00 -5.14 9.57
N GLN A 182 -22.30 -4.31 8.57
CA GLN A 182 -23.67 -4.12 8.05
C GLN A 182 -24.17 -5.27 7.17
N SER A 183 -23.36 -6.32 6.97
CA SER A 183 -23.67 -7.50 6.16
C SER A 183 -23.81 -8.72 7.07
N PRO A 184 -25.01 -9.04 7.61
CA PRO A 184 -25.19 -10.14 8.54
C PRO A 184 -25.25 -11.48 7.78
N ASP A 185 -24.18 -11.83 7.06
CA ASP A 185 -23.89 -13.23 6.76
C ASP A 185 -22.87 -13.69 7.79
N VAL A 186 -23.41 -14.26 8.87
CA VAL A 186 -22.68 -14.78 10.02
C VAL A 186 -21.90 -16.02 9.60
N SER A 187 -20.75 -15.85 8.94
CA SER A 187 -19.78 -16.94 8.77
C SER A 187 -18.34 -16.52 8.51
N ASN A 188 -18.05 -15.24 8.23
CA ASN A 188 -16.67 -14.79 8.07
C ASN A 188 -16.47 -13.41 8.69
N VAL A 189 -16.15 -13.39 9.99
CA VAL A 189 -15.44 -12.26 10.59
C VAL A 189 -14.02 -12.29 10.01
N PRO A 190 -13.58 -11.30 9.21
CA PRO A 190 -12.19 -11.24 8.82
C PRO A 190 -11.37 -10.93 10.06
N GLN A 191 -10.54 -11.90 10.45
CA GLN A 191 -9.50 -11.69 11.43
C GLN A 191 -8.51 -10.67 10.85
N GLY A 192 -8.66 -9.41 11.26
CA GLY A 192 -7.61 -8.41 11.11
C GLY A 192 -6.31 -8.95 11.70
N LEU A 193 -5.31 -9.12 10.82
CA LEU A 193 -3.89 -9.33 11.10
C LEU A 193 -3.50 -10.46 12.09
N ASN A 194 -3.66 -11.70 11.66
CA ASN A 194 -2.82 -12.83 12.12
C ASN A 194 -1.43 -12.89 11.41
N TYR A 195 -0.99 -11.81 10.77
CA TYR A 195 0.24 -11.81 9.96
C TYR A 195 1.52 -11.41 10.70
N LEU A 196 1.42 -11.11 12.01
CA LEU A 196 2.56 -10.80 12.90
C LEU A 196 2.76 -11.85 14.00
N GLU A 197 1.97 -12.93 14.00
CA GLU A 197 2.18 -14.09 14.87
C GLU A 197 2.62 -15.29 14.02
N LYS A 198 3.92 -15.33 13.73
CA LYS A 198 4.81 -16.52 13.56
C LYS A 198 6.00 -16.19 12.67
#